data_AF-A0A7S4RI86-F1
#
_entry.id   AF-A0A7S4RI86-F1
#
_cell.length_a   1.000
_cell.length_b   1.000
_cell.length_c   1.000
_cell.angle_alpha   90.00
_cell.angle_beta   90.00
_cell.angle_gamma   90.00
#
_symmetry.space_group_name_H-M   'P 1'
#
loop_
_entity.id
_entity.type
_entity.pdbx_description
1 polymer ?
#
loop_
_entity_poly.entity_id
_entity_poly.type
_entity_poly.pdbx_seq_one_letter_code
_entity_poly.pdbx_strand_id
1 'polypeptide(L)'
;MMFRVSLLCAVLASTCVSTSADISASSNAGLRLLSTSRRVANNNDDEDNSWLGSFSIKYVGCQSIVGFGEGGGREREEFDGSKVFQRQLVRFKLCPSDTCGSSCKGGGEYLTDMAQFVEAYYEAKMEAKEYACQQVEENCSCDDDANEDDDETCLAKCYAYAGLEDCIEQENDDDQAQKQEEFEIRDALECRALDEDDDGSSPEYFVGATCSSGNRINLGVFADASCSSKVDPSIYSNYNYGVELPFTQESIVDSSCVACAEPNDGDDDGVEVNELCDRVYDEAAKCEKNLVGKYGETYTTDCKFIHSTVYKMAHPGRNITLLVLTCLFGLATAGLGYYAYHLHQTLTRNNVKLTGGIFS
;
A
#
# COMPACT_ATOMS: atom_id res chain seq x y z
N MET A 1 -56.06 -36.74 -16.55
CA MET A 1 -55.90 -35.38 -15.96
C MET A 1 -54.64 -34.79 -16.56
N MET A 2 -54.77 -33.93 -17.58
CA MET A 2 -53.66 -33.34 -18.32
C MET A 2 -53.05 -32.18 -17.50
N PHE A 3 -51.83 -32.34 -17.00
CA PHE A 3 -51.05 -31.21 -16.50
C PHE A 3 -50.20 -30.65 -17.64
N ARG A 4 -50.64 -29.51 -18.17
CA ARG A 4 -49.83 -28.67 -19.06
C ARG A 4 -48.75 -28.00 -18.21
N VAL A 5 -47.53 -28.50 -18.26
CA VAL A 5 -46.35 -27.80 -17.75
C VAL A 5 -45.87 -26.89 -18.87
N SER A 6 -46.33 -25.63 -18.85
CA SER A 6 -45.76 -24.57 -19.69
C SER A 6 -44.37 -24.23 -19.15
N LEU A 7 -43.34 -24.73 -19.84
CA LEU A 7 -41.95 -24.36 -19.63
C LEU A 7 -41.71 -22.97 -20.24
N LEU A 8 -41.87 -21.92 -19.44
CA LEU A 8 -41.36 -20.59 -19.75
C LEU A 8 -39.88 -20.55 -19.33
N CYS A 9 -38.97 -20.81 -20.26
CA CYS A 9 -37.57 -20.42 -20.12
C CYS A 9 -37.49 -18.89 -20.15
N ALA A 10 -37.49 -18.27 -18.96
CA ALA A 10 -37.02 -16.89 -18.83
C ALA A 10 -35.50 -16.90 -18.98
N VAL A 11 -35.01 -16.62 -20.18
CA VAL A 11 -33.62 -16.22 -20.40
C VAL A 11 -33.46 -14.85 -19.76
N LEU A 12 -33.09 -14.82 -18.48
CA LEU A 12 -32.49 -13.64 -17.89
C LEU A 12 -31.06 -13.59 -18.42
N ALA A 13 -30.90 -12.91 -19.55
CA ALA A 13 -29.61 -12.31 -19.89
C ALA A 13 -29.30 -11.29 -18.79
N SER A 14 -28.61 -11.73 -17.74
CA SER A 14 -27.90 -10.84 -16.83
C SER A 14 -26.79 -10.19 -17.63
N THR A 15 -27.10 -9.07 -18.28
CA THR A 15 -26.09 -8.08 -18.61
C THR A 15 -25.48 -7.66 -17.27
N CYS A 16 -24.27 -8.14 -16.99
CA CYS A 16 -23.40 -7.54 -16.00
C CYS A 16 -23.18 -6.09 -16.44
N VAL A 17 -23.99 -5.17 -15.93
CA VAL A 17 -23.59 -3.77 -15.88
C VAL A 17 -22.53 -3.72 -14.79
N SER A 18 -21.28 -3.92 -15.20
CA SER A 18 -20.15 -3.43 -14.44
C SER A 18 -20.32 -1.92 -14.38
N THR A 19 -20.84 -1.39 -13.27
CA THR A 19 -20.55 -0.01 -12.93
C THR A 19 -19.11 0.03 -12.45
N SER A 20 -18.16 -0.16 -13.37
CA SER A 20 -16.93 0.60 -13.28
C SER A 20 -17.39 2.05 -13.26
N ALA A 21 -17.18 2.73 -12.13
CA ALA A 21 -17.06 4.17 -12.20
C ALA A 21 -15.77 4.41 -12.98
N ASP A 22 -15.85 4.29 -14.30
CA ASP A 22 -14.75 4.53 -15.22
C ASP A 22 -14.40 6.00 -15.09
N ILE A 23 -13.36 6.27 -14.31
CA ILE A 23 -12.66 7.53 -14.36
C ILE A 23 -11.89 7.46 -15.66
N SER A 24 -12.42 8.12 -16.69
CA SER A 24 -11.68 8.31 -17.92
C SER A 24 -10.29 8.86 -17.57
N ALA A 25 -9.25 8.23 -18.10
CA ALA A 25 -7.88 8.75 -18.09
C ALA A 25 -7.79 10.16 -18.71
N SER A 26 -8.85 10.62 -19.41
CA SER A 26 -9.01 11.98 -19.95
C SER A 26 -9.66 12.98 -18.98
N SER A 27 -9.99 12.60 -17.74
CA SER A 27 -10.53 13.54 -16.76
C SER A 27 -9.44 14.49 -16.27
N ASN A 28 -9.75 15.78 -16.06
CA ASN A 28 -8.76 16.77 -15.60
C ASN A 28 -8.02 16.36 -14.32
N ALA A 29 -8.66 15.57 -13.44
CA ALA A 29 -8.03 15.03 -12.22
C ALA A 29 -7.09 13.85 -12.53
N GLY A 30 -7.46 12.94 -13.43
CA GLY A 30 -6.61 11.83 -13.88
C GLY A 30 -5.40 12.32 -14.69
N LEU A 31 -5.62 13.28 -15.61
CA LEU A 31 -4.57 13.94 -16.37
C LEU A 31 -3.63 14.75 -15.48
N ARG A 32 -4.14 15.40 -14.41
CA ARG A 32 -3.30 16.09 -13.42
C ARG A 32 -2.42 15.12 -12.65
N LEU A 33 -2.93 13.98 -12.18
CA LEU A 33 -2.09 12.95 -11.56
C LEU A 33 -1.08 12.31 -12.53
N LEU A 34 -1.36 12.34 -13.84
CA LEU A 34 -0.42 11.92 -14.89
C LEU A 34 0.59 13.02 -15.25
N SER A 35 0.23 14.30 -15.13
CA SER A 35 1.10 15.45 -15.46
C SER A 35 1.91 16.00 -14.28
N THR A 36 1.40 15.86 -13.04
CA THR A 36 2.11 16.20 -11.80
C THR A 36 3.24 15.20 -11.53
N SER A 37 3.10 13.99 -12.10
CA SER A 37 4.15 13.06 -12.54
C SER A 37 5.52 13.63 -12.95
N ARG A 38 5.46 14.83 -13.53
CA ARG A 38 6.51 15.40 -14.37
C ARG A 38 6.46 16.92 -14.40
N ARG A 39 6.12 17.57 -13.29
CA ARG A 39 6.40 19.02 -13.17
C ARG A 39 7.89 19.20 -12.92
N VAL A 40 8.66 19.21 -14.00
CA VAL A 40 9.91 19.96 -14.06
C VAL A 40 9.59 21.41 -13.70
N ALA A 41 10.34 21.92 -12.72
CA ALA A 41 10.32 23.29 -12.23
C ALA A 41 10.08 24.29 -13.37
N ASN A 42 9.04 25.12 -13.23
CA ASN A 42 8.78 26.22 -14.13
C ASN A 42 8.57 27.49 -13.30
N ASN A 43 9.70 28.13 -13.01
CA ASN A 43 9.92 29.57 -12.78
C ASN A 43 9.20 30.26 -11.60
N ASN A 44 10.01 30.52 -10.56
CA ASN A 44 10.11 31.78 -9.79
C ASN A 44 9.14 32.10 -8.64
N ASP A 45 8.32 31.17 -8.19
CA ASP A 45 7.66 31.30 -6.88
C ASP A 45 7.99 30.02 -6.10
N ASP A 46 9.08 30.04 -5.34
CA ASP A 46 9.28 29.06 -4.28
C ASP A 46 8.10 29.27 -3.32
N GLU A 47 7.08 28.40 -3.36
CA GLU A 47 5.97 28.45 -2.42
C GLU A 47 6.61 28.27 -1.03
N ASP A 48 6.58 29.34 -0.23
CA ASP A 48 7.08 29.32 1.15
C ASP A 48 6.25 28.31 1.96
N ASN A 49 6.81 27.10 2.09
CA ASN A 49 6.20 25.99 2.78
C ASN A 49 6.50 25.99 4.29
N SER A 50 7.14 27.04 4.84
CA SER A 50 7.46 27.15 6.28
C SER A 50 6.26 26.91 7.21
N TRP A 51 5.03 27.18 6.73
CA TRP A 51 3.80 26.89 7.47
C TRP A 51 3.61 25.39 7.76
N LEU A 52 4.17 24.49 6.95
CA LEU A 52 4.14 23.04 7.13
C LEU A 52 4.79 22.62 8.45
N GLY A 53 5.77 23.36 8.97
CA GLY A 53 6.42 23.06 10.25
C GLY A 53 5.45 22.98 11.45
N SER A 54 4.28 23.62 11.35
CA SER A 54 3.22 23.51 12.36
C SER A 54 2.31 22.27 12.23
N PHE A 55 2.64 21.37 11.30
CA PHE A 55 1.89 20.16 10.98
C PHE A 55 2.74 18.89 11.15
N SER A 56 2.05 17.76 11.05
CA SER A 56 2.63 16.44 11.01
C SER A 56 1.92 15.62 9.93
N ILE A 57 2.68 14.78 9.24
CA ILE A 57 2.13 13.79 8.32
C ILE A 57 1.63 12.60 9.10
N LYS A 58 0.43 12.15 8.73
CA LYS A 58 -0.15 10.90 9.20
C LYS A 58 -0.55 10.03 8.01
N TYR A 59 0.08 8.87 7.88
CA TYR A 59 -0.34 7.86 6.93
C TYR A 59 -1.76 7.34 7.30
N VAL A 60 -2.65 7.29 6.30
CA VAL A 60 -4.04 6.84 6.50
C VAL A 60 -4.31 5.54 5.77
N GLY A 61 -3.69 5.34 4.62
CA GLY A 61 -3.79 4.09 3.88
C GLY A 61 -3.26 4.18 2.47
N CYS A 62 -3.34 3.08 1.76
CA CYS A 62 -2.85 2.95 0.41
C CYS A 62 -3.92 2.32 -0.48
N GLN A 63 -3.71 2.37 -1.78
CA GLN A 63 -4.51 1.62 -2.75
C GLN A 63 -3.78 1.43 -4.06
N SER A 64 -4.18 0.42 -4.82
CA SER A 64 -3.77 0.26 -6.20
C SER A 64 -4.92 0.64 -7.13
N ILE A 65 -4.64 1.49 -8.11
CA ILE A 65 -5.56 1.83 -9.19
C ILE A 65 -5.01 1.35 -10.51
N VAL A 66 -5.88 0.84 -11.37
CA VAL A 66 -5.53 0.46 -12.73
C VAL A 66 -5.66 1.70 -13.61
N GLY A 67 -4.55 2.16 -14.17
CA GLY A 67 -4.47 3.26 -15.13
C GLY A 67 -4.38 2.74 -16.55
N PHE A 68 -4.92 3.50 -17.51
CA PHE A 68 -4.72 3.26 -18.93
C PHE A 68 -3.78 4.31 -19.49
N GLY A 69 -2.64 3.89 -20.02
CA GLY A 69 -1.66 4.77 -20.66
C GLY A 69 -2.05 5.03 -22.10
N GLU A 70 -2.25 6.31 -22.45
CA GLU A 70 -2.17 6.74 -23.85
C GLU A 70 -0.69 6.85 -24.19
N GLY A 71 -0.20 5.99 -25.11
CA GLY A 71 1.20 5.92 -25.49
C GLY A 71 1.77 7.29 -25.81
N GLY A 72 2.67 7.76 -24.95
CA GLY A 72 3.19 9.12 -24.98
C GLY A 72 4.56 9.21 -24.31
N GLY A 73 5.57 8.65 -24.97
CA GLY A 73 6.95 9.13 -24.92
C GLY A 73 7.75 8.85 -23.64
N ARG A 74 8.21 7.61 -23.50
CA ARG A 74 9.60 7.30 -23.14
C ARG A 74 9.98 6.02 -23.87
N GLU A 75 11.19 5.99 -24.41
CA GLU A 75 11.85 4.82 -24.96
C GLU A 75 11.98 3.77 -23.83
N ARG A 76 10.92 3.03 -23.56
CA ARG A 76 11.01 1.69 -22.96
C ARG A 76 11.07 0.76 -24.16
N GLU A 77 12.25 0.19 -24.38
CA GLU A 77 12.42 -0.87 -25.36
C GLU A 77 11.44 -2.00 -25.00
N GLU A 78 10.50 -2.21 -25.91
CA GLU A 78 9.93 -3.49 -26.30
C GLU A 78 9.89 -4.61 -25.23
N PHE A 79 9.12 -4.40 -24.16
CA PHE A 79 8.57 -5.51 -23.37
C PHE A 79 7.08 -5.27 -23.07
N ASP A 80 6.26 -6.03 -23.79
CA ASP A 80 4.82 -6.25 -23.66
C ASP A 80 3.90 -5.02 -23.39
N GLY A 81 3.50 -4.34 -24.47
CA GLY A 81 2.11 -4.24 -24.96
C GLY A 81 0.93 -3.83 -24.07
N SER A 82 1.03 -3.84 -22.76
CA SER A 82 -0.09 -3.53 -21.87
C SER A 82 -0.25 -2.04 -21.70
N LYS A 83 -1.22 -1.45 -22.41
CA LYS A 83 -1.70 -0.07 -22.20
C LYS A 83 -2.35 0.14 -20.82
N VAL A 84 -2.24 -0.84 -19.93
CA VAL A 84 -2.86 -0.93 -18.63
C VAL A 84 -1.72 -1.08 -17.63
N PHE A 85 -1.56 -0.12 -16.72
CA PHE A 85 -0.52 -0.17 -15.69
C PHE A 85 -1.16 0.07 -14.33
N GLN A 86 -0.65 -0.60 -13.30
CA GLN A 86 -1.14 -0.42 -11.94
C GLN A 86 -0.34 0.71 -11.29
N ARG A 87 -1.02 1.77 -10.86
CA ARG A 87 -0.42 2.82 -10.02
C ARG A 87 -0.77 2.55 -8.58
N GLN A 88 0.24 2.62 -7.71
CA GLN A 88 0.04 2.53 -6.28
C GLN A 88 0.01 3.93 -5.69
N LEU A 89 -1.01 4.23 -4.90
CA LEU A 89 -1.23 5.54 -4.32
C LEU A 89 -1.28 5.45 -2.81
N VAL A 90 -0.73 6.45 -2.14
CA VAL A 90 -0.77 6.62 -0.70
C VAL A 90 -1.63 7.82 -0.35
N ARG A 91 -2.57 7.58 0.57
CA ARG A 91 -3.37 8.62 1.21
C ARG A 91 -2.77 8.94 2.57
N PHE A 92 -2.44 10.20 2.75
CA PHE A 92 -1.97 10.74 4.02
C PHE A 92 -2.75 12.00 4.40
N LYS A 93 -2.59 12.44 5.64
CA LYS A 93 -3.15 13.70 6.15
C LYS A 93 -2.03 14.57 6.68
N LEU A 94 -2.14 15.88 6.43
CA LEU A 94 -1.42 16.87 7.22
C LEU A 94 -2.32 17.27 8.37
N CYS A 95 -1.86 17.01 9.59
CA CYS A 95 -2.56 17.28 10.83
C CYS A 95 -1.81 18.38 11.57
N PRO A 96 -2.48 19.36 12.19
CA PRO A 96 -1.81 20.22 13.17
C PRO A 96 -1.08 19.35 14.20
N SER A 97 0.17 19.69 14.52
CA SER A 97 1.07 18.81 15.30
C SER A 97 0.47 18.43 16.67
N ASP A 98 -0.31 19.33 17.27
CA ASP A 98 -1.02 19.13 18.54
C ASP A 98 -2.22 18.15 18.46
N THR A 99 -2.74 17.86 17.26
CA THR A 99 -3.95 17.02 17.08
C THR A 99 -3.73 15.73 16.30
N CYS A 100 -2.50 15.46 15.85
CA CYS A 100 -2.21 14.34 14.94
C CYS A 100 -2.54 12.95 15.54
N GLY A 101 -2.29 12.75 16.84
CA GLY A 101 -2.53 11.47 17.51
C GLY A 101 -4.01 11.09 17.67
N SER A 102 -4.94 12.05 17.80
CA SER A 102 -6.33 11.78 18.19
C SER A 102 -7.30 11.71 17.01
N SER A 103 -7.39 12.79 16.24
CA SER A 103 -8.47 13.00 15.28
C SER A 103 -8.08 13.83 14.06
N CYS A 104 -6.85 14.38 14.03
CA CYS A 104 -6.38 15.21 12.91
C CYS A 104 -7.40 16.31 12.55
N LYS A 105 -7.97 16.96 13.58
CA LYS A 105 -8.97 18.02 13.38
C LYS A 105 -8.27 19.25 12.82
N GLY A 106 -8.86 19.85 11.80
CA GLY A 106 -8.22 20.96 11.11
C GLY A 106 -7.15 20.53 10.11
N GLY A 107 -7.08 19.25 9.76
CA GLY A 107 -6.13 18.72 8.79
C GLY A 107 -6.63 18.67 7.35
N GLY A 108 -5.68 18.63 6.41
CA GLY A 108 -5.92 18.39 4.98
C GLY A 108 -5.76 16.91 4.62
N GLU A 109 -6.40 16.47 3.54
CA GLU A 109 -6.21 15.13 2.98
C GLU A 109 -5.45 15.19 1.66
N TYR A 110 -4.49 14.28 1.51
CA TYR A 110 -3.54 14.28 0.40
C TYR A 110 -3.43 12.89 -0.20
N LEU A 111 -3.06 12.84 -1.48
CA LEU A 111 -2.88 11.60 -2.22
C LEU A 111 -1.66 11.73 -3.14
N THR A 112 -0.69 10.85 -2.96
CA THR A 112 0.54 10.85 -3.77
C THR A 112 0.89 9.43 -4.24
N ASP A 113 1.94 9.30 -5.07
CA ASP A 113 2.49 8.03 -5.51
C ASP A 113 3.12 7.25 -4.34
N MET A 114 2.92 5.94 -4.31
CA MET A 114 3.42 5.11 -3.21
C MET A 114 4.94 5.08 -3.15
N ALA A 115 5.62 4.97 -4.29
CA ALA A 115 7.09 4.90 -4.31
C ALA A 115 7.67 6.17 -3.68
N GLN A 116 7.21 7.32 -4.17
CA GLN A 116 7.63 8.62 -3.65
C GLN A 116 7.35 8.80 -2.15
N PHE A 117 6.16 8.40 -1.69
CA PHE A 117 5.82 8.51 -0.26
C PHE A 117 6.69 7.61 0.61
N VAL A 118 6.88 6.34 0.21
CA VAL A 118 7.61 5.36 1.00
C VAL A 118 9.09 5.70 1.05
N GLU A 119 9.68 6.14 -0.07
CA GLU A 119 11.08 6.59 -0.13
C GLU A 119 11.30 7.75 0.85
N ALA A 120 10.54 8.83 0.70
CA ALA A 120 10.65 10.01 1.56
C ALA A 120 10.37 9.67 3.05
N TYR A 121 9.41 8.77 3.30
CA TYR A 121 9.07 8.37 4.68
C TYR A 121 10.19 7.57 5.33
N TYR A 122 10.80 6.67 4.56
CA TYR A 122 11.90 5.85 5.03
C TYR A 122 13.15 6.71 5.29
N GLU A 123 13.49 7.60 4.36
CA GLU A 123 14.58 8.57 4.54
C GLU A 123 14.40 9.40 5.82
N ALA A 124 13.23 10.03 6.02
CA ALA A 124 12.98 10.81 7.23
C ALA A 124 12.99 9.98 8.52
N LYS A 125 12.62 8.69 8.45
CA LYS A 125 12.71 7.78 9.61
C LYS A 125 14.16 7.42 9.94
N MET A 126 14.99 7.21 8.93
CA MET A 126 16.42 6.93 9.12
C MET A 126 17.16 8.14 9.67
N GLU A 127 16.88 9.33 9.14
CA GLU A 127 17.43 10.59 9.63
C GLU A 127 17.01 10.86 11.09
N ALA A 128 15.71 10.73 11.41
CA ALA A 128 15.23 10.91 12.78
C ALA A 128 15.83 9.88 13.75
N LYS A 129 16.13 8.67 13.28
CA LYS A 129 16.83 7.65 14.05
C LYS A 129 18.29 8.06 14.29
N GLU A 130 19.01 8.45 13.25
CA GLU A 130 20.41 8.89 13.34
C GLU A 130 20.57 10.07 14.30
N TYR A 131 19.69 11.07 14.19
CA TYR A 131 19.63 12.18 15.12
C TYR A 131 19.40 11.73 16.57
N ALA A 132 18.45 10.80 16.78
CA ALA A 132 18.19 10.27 18.11
C ALA A 132 19.40 9.49 18.68
N CYS A 133 20.15 8.78 17.83
CA CYS A 133 21.40 8.13 18.22
C CYS A 133 22.42 9.18 18.68
N GLN A 134 22.71 10.19 17.85
CA GLN A 134 23.67 11.26 18.16
C GLN A 134 23.32 11.97 19.47
N GLN A 135 22.04 12.26 19.70
CA GLN A 135 21.61 12.92 20.94
C GLN A 135 21.82 12.06 22.19
N VAL A 136 21.74 10.74 22.09
CA VAL A 136 22.06 9.84 23.21
C VAL A 136 23.56 9.69 23.39
N GLU A 137 24.32 9.69 22.30
CA GLU A 137 25.78 9.67 22.32
C GLU A 137 26.35 10.90 23.02
N GLU A 138 25.94 12.12 22.61
CA GLU A 138 26.40 13.37 23.22
C GLU A 138 26.01 13.51 24.70
N ASN A 139 24.87 12.94 25.09
CA ASN A 139 24.39 12.97 26.47
C ASN A 139 24.86 11.76 27.29
N CYS A 140 25.56 10.78 26.70
CA CYS A 140 26.17 9.69 27.46
C CYS A 140 27.32 10.24 28.30
N SER A 141 27.25 10.09 29.63
CA SER A 141 28.39 10.36 30.51
C SER A 141 29.40 9.21 30.51
N CYS A 142 29.93 8.88 29.33
CA CYS A 142 30.85 7.77 29.12
C CYS A 142 32.32 8.14 29.49
N ASP A 143 32.64 9.43 29.70
CA ASP A 143 34.00 10.00 29.84
C ASP A 143 34.81 9.65 31.12
N ASP A 144 34.20 9.04 32.15
CA ASP A 144 34.78 9.01 33.51
C ASP A 144 35.36 7.65 33.98
N ASP A 145 35.23 6.57 33.21
CA ASP A 145 35.70 5.24 33.64
C ASP A 145 37.05 4.87 32.99
N ALA A 146 38.09 4.79 33.82
CA ALA A 146 39.50 4.65 33.46
C ALA A 146 39.93 3.30 32.84
N ASN A 147 39.06 2.63 32.07
CA ASN A 147 39.40 1.46 31.25
C ASN A 147 39.00 1.74 29.80
N GLU A 148 39.99 1.94 28.94
CA GLU A 148 39.87 2.21 27.50
C GLU A 148 39.13 1.10 26.68
N ASP A 149 38.61 0.06 27.36
CA ASP A 149 37.82 -1.05 26.80
C ASP A 149 36.30 -0.99 27.17
N ASP A 150 35.83 0.01 27.93
CA ASP A 150 34.43 0.08 28.45
C ASP A 150 33.57 1.16 27.77
N ASP A 151 34.13 2.01 26.89
CA ASP A 151 33.40 3.13 26.26
C ASP A 151 32.26 2.64 25.34
N GLU A 152 32.53 1.63 24.51
CA GLU A 152 31.52 1.02 23.63
C GLU A 152 30.44 0.29 24.44
N THR A 153 30.84 -0.41 25.51
CA THR A 153 29.92 -1.09 26.42
C THR A 153 29.08 -0.09 27.21
N CYS A 154 29.62 1.08 27.54
CA CYS A 154 28.92 2.18 28.18
C CYS A 154 27.91 2.83 27.24
N LEU A 155 28.32 3.13 26.00
CA LEU A 155 27.45 3.71 24.98
C LEU A 155 26.31 2.76 24.58
N ALA A 156 26.59 1.46 24.42
CA ALA A 156 25.58 0.44 24.18
C ALA A 156 24.52 0.36 25.29
N LYS A 157 24.91 0.56 26.56
CA LYS A 157 23.95 0.66 27.67
C LYS A 157 23.08 1.91 27.57
N CYS A 158 23.63 3.04 27.11
CA CYS A 158 22.88 4.27 26.91
C CYS A 158 21.85 4.12 25.78
N TYR A 159 22.25 3.51 24.66
CA TYR A 159 21.31 3.16 23.60
C TYR A 159 20.22 2.20 24.07
N ALA A 160 20.59 1.12 24.78
CA ALA A 160 19.61 0.19 25.34
C ALA A 160 18.65 0.85 26.34
N TYR A 161 19.14 1.78 27.17
CA TYR A 161 18.30 2.55 28.09
C TYR A 161 17.34 3.50 27.37
N ALA A 162 17.78 4.07 26.24
CA ALA A 162 16.97 4.92 25.37
C ALA A 162 16.02 4.12 24.45
N GLY A 163 16.14 2.78 24.39
CA GLY A 163 15.39 1.94 23.46
C GLY A 163 15.84 2.10 22.00
N LEU A 164 17.11 2.47 21.80
CA LEU A 164 17.76 2.74 20.52
C LEU A 164 18.83 1.68 20.22
N GLU A 165 18.52 0.41 20.51
CA GLU A 165 19.47 -0.72 20.37
C GLU A 165 19.99 -0.86 18.94
N ASP A 166 19.21 -0.43 17.95
CA ASP A 166 19.60 -0.41 16.54
C ASP A 166 20.60 0.72 16.18
N CYS A 167 21.04 1.54 17.15
CA CYS A 167 22.16 2.49 17.02
C CYS A 167 23.51 1.89 17.43
N ILE A 168 23.51 0.66 18.00
CA ILE A 168 24.74 -0.03 18.36
C ILE A 168 25.37 -0.54 17.05
N GLU A 169 26.43 0.13 16.60
CA GLU A 169 27.25 -0.37 15.51
C GLU A 169 27.86 -1.71 15.95
N GLN A 170 27.41 -2.81 15.35
CA GLN A 170 28.15 -4.06 15.50
C GLN A 170 29.39 -3.94 14.61
N GLU A 171 30.53 -3.61 15.20
CA GLU A 171 31.83 -3.88 14.59
C GLU A 171 31.98 -5.40 14.43
N ASN A 172 31.43 -5.93 13.34
CA ASN A 172 31.69 -7.30 12.92
C ASN A 172 33.08 -7.35 12.31
N ASP A 173 34.09 -7.39 13.18
CA ASP A 173 35.51 -7.49 12.87
C ASP A 173 35.94 -8.93 12.47
N ASP A 174 34.99 -9.72 11.94
CA ASP A 174 35.21 -11.10 11.49
C ASP A 174 34.73 -11.28 10.04
N ASP A 175 35.70 -11.54 9.16
CA ASP A 175 35.64 -11.86 7.71
C ASP A 175 34.66 -12.98 7.28
N GLN A 176 33.68 -13.39 8.09
CA GLN A 176 32.70 -14.46 7.77
C GLN A 176 31.26 -14.22 8.24
N ALA A 177 30.85 -12.99 8.59
CA ALA A 177 29.44 -12.67 8.61
C ALA A 177 29.02 -12.24 7.20
N GLN A 178 28.18 -13.06 6.55
CA GLN A 178 27.49 -12.68 5.32
C GLN A 178 26.98 -11.24 5.48
N LYS A 179 27.51 -10.32 4.66
CA LYS A 179 26.80 -9.09 4.33
C LYS A 179 25.37 -9.54 3.98
N GLN A 180 24.43 -9.37 4.90
CA GLN A 180 23.10 -9.01 4.47
C GLN A 180 23.35 -7.73 3.70
N GLU A 181 23.40 -7.84 2.38
CA GLU A 181 23.21 -6.68 1.52
C GLU A 181 22.03 -5.96 2.12
N GLU A 182 22.29 -4.76 2.65
CA GLU A 182 21.28 -3.93 3.26
C GLU A 182 20.16 -3.85 2.23
N PHE A 183 18.99 -4.40 2.57
CA PHE A 183 17.91 -4.48 1.61
C PHE A 183 17.49 -3.05 1.28
N GLU A 184 17.90 -2.57 0.11
CA GLU A 184 17.58 -1.22 -0.33
C GLU A 184 16.09 -1.16 -0.69
N ILE A 185 15.28 -0.62 0.23
CA ILE A 185 13.84 -0.45 0.00
C ILE A 185 13.58 0.30 -1.31
N ARG A 186 14.45 1.24 -1.68
CA ARG A 186 14.37 2.04 -2.91
C ARG A 186 14.24 1.16 -4.15
N ASP A 187 15.08 0.15 -4.26
CA ASP A 187 15.05 -0.81 -5.37
C ASP A 187 13.74 -1.61 -5.41
N ALA A 188 13.22 -1.97 -4.24
CA ALA A 188 11.95 -2.65 -4.14
C ALA A 188 10.76 -1.74 -4.54
N LEU A 189 10.87 -0.42 -4.37
CA LEU A 189 9.84 0.51 -4.84
C LEU A 189 9.76 0.56 -6.37
N GLU A 190 10.86 0.24 -7.05
CA GLU A 190 10.93 0.20 -8.51
C GLU A 190 10.64 -1.18 -9.12
N CYS A 191 10.18 -2.15 -8.31
CA CYS A 191 9.93 -3.53 -8.76
C CYS A 191 11.21 -4.24 -9.26
N ARG A 192 12.25 -4.31 -8.41
CA ARG A 192 13.53 -4.94 -8.73
C ARG A 192 13.40 -6.43 -9.04
N ALA A 193 14.15 -6.89 -10.04
CA ALA A 193 14.29 -8.29 -10.39
C ALA A 193 15.03 -9.10 -9.30
N LEU A 194 14.61 -10.34 -9.08
CA LEU A 194 15.25 -11.25 -8.11
C LEU A 194 16.45 -12.03 -8.65
N ASP A 195 16.59 -12.09 -9.97
CA ASP A 195 17.58 -12.91 -10.62
C ASP A 195 18.16 -12.16 -11.82
N GLU A 196 19.39 -11.70 -11.69
CA GLU A 196 20.22 -11.27 -12.81
C GLU A 196 21.24 -12.38 -13.07
N ASP A 197 20.77 -13.56 -13.50
CA ASP A 197 21.66 -14.59 -14.02
C ASP A 197 22.51 -14.00 -15.16
N ASP A 198 23.84 -14.10 -15.03
CA ASP A 198 24.88 -13.62 -15.96
C ASP A 198 24.73 -14.19 -17.40
N ASP A 199 23.85 -15.18 -17.58
CA ASP A 199 23.59 -15.89 -18.83
C ASP A 199 22.57 -15.18 -19.75
N GLY A 200 22.05 -14.01 -19.35
CA GLY A 200 21.17 -13.18 -20.19
C GLY A 200 19.72 -13.68 -20.27
N SER A 201 19.28 -14.47 -19.29
CA SER A 201 17.88 -14.87 -19.16
C SER A 201 17.06 -13.73 -18.56
N SER A 202 15.80 -13.57 -19.00
CA SER A 202 14.91 -12.58 -18.40
C SER A 202 14.54 -12.98 -16.97
N PRO A 203 14.49 -12.04 -16.01
CA PRO A 203 14.15 -12.34 -14.63
C PRO A 203 12.76 -12.95 -14.53
N GLU A 204 12.65 -14.07 -13.82
CA GLU A 204 11.38 -14.79 -13.63
C GLU A 204 10.50 -14.13 -12.55
N TYR A 205 11.12 -13.47 -11.58
CA TYR A 205 10.44 -12.90 -10.43
C TYR A 205 10.99 -11.52 -10.06
N PHE A 206 10.12 -10.73 -9.44
CA PHE A 206 10.40 -9.36 -9.03
C PHE A 206 9.96 -9.16 -7.58
N VAL A 207 10.64 -8.29 -6.86
CA VAL A 207 10.25 -7.83 -5.53
C VAL A 207 9.73 -6.41 -5.65
N GLY A 208 8.59 -6.13 -5.01
CA GLY A 208 8.24 -4.75 -4.80
C GLY A 208 7.19 -4.46 -3.76
N ALA A 209 6.95 -3.16 -3.56
CA ALA A 209 5.95 -2.69 -2.62
C ALA A 209 4.53 -2.95 -3.11
N THR A 210 3.64 -3.26 -2.17
CA THR A 210 2.23 -3.51 -2.43
C THR A 210 1.34 -3.03 -1.29
N CYS A 211 0.18 -2.52 -1.67
CA CYS A 211 -0.84 -2.17 -0.69
C CYS A 211 -1.61 -3.40 -0.19
N SER A 212 -1.36 -3.80 1.05
CA SER A 212 -2.09 -4.86 1.74
C SER A 212 -3.22 -4.27 2.60
N SER A 213 -4.43 -4.83 2.48
CA SER A 213 -5.60 -4.48 3.30
C SER A 213 -6.04 -3.00 3.26
N GLY A 214 -5.50 -2.19 2.33
CA GLY A 214 -5.84 -0.79 2.15
C GLY A 214 -5.19 0.17 3.17
N ASN A 215 -4.42 -0.36 4.13
CA ASN A 215 -3.80 0.45 5.19
C ASN A 215 -2.40 -0.03 5.58
N ARG A 216 -1.77 -0.91 4.80
CA ARG A 216 -0.41 -1.40 5.06
C ARG A 216 0.33 -1.47 3.75
N ILE A 217 1.59 -1.07 3.76
CA ILE A 217 2.47 -1.17 2.60
C ILE A 217 3.46 -2.27 2.94
N ASN A 218 3.37 -3.39 2.24
CA ASN A 218 4.24 -4.54 2.46
C ASN A 218 5.10 -4.78 1.23
N LEU A 219 6.14 -5.58 1.37
CA LEU A 219 6.85 -6.14 0.24
C LEU A 219 6.19 -7.47 -0.19
N GLY A 220 6.31 -7.75 -1.48
CA GLY A 220 5.84 -9.01 -2.06
C GLY A 220 6.73 -9.44 -3.22
N VAL A 221 6.58 -10.70 -3.62
CA VAL A 221 7.18 -11.26 -4.82
C VAL A 221 6.13 -11.31 -5.92
N PHE A 222 6.55 -11.03 -7.15
CA PHE A 222 5.69 -10.89 -8.33
C PHE A 222 6.26 -11.65 -9.52
N ALA A 223 5.39 -12.12 -10.41
CA ALA A 223 5.77 -12.80 -11.65
C ALA A 223 5.95 -11.86 -12.84
N ASP A 224 5.88 -10.54 -12.63
CA ASP A 224 5.95 -9.53 -13.69
C ASP A 224 6.67 -8.27 -13.23
N ALA A 225 7.34 -7.61 -14.17
CA ALA A 225 8.12 -6.39 -13.94
C ALA A 225 7.29 -5.15 -13.55
N SER A 226 5.96 -5.27 -13.51
CA SER A 226 5.07 -4.20 -13.02
C SER A 226 4.57 -4.45 -11.60
N CYS A 227 5.03 -5.54 -10.95
CA CYS A 227 4.64 -5.95 -9.61
C CYS A 227 3.12 -6.01 -9.43
N SER A 228 2.43 -6.59 -10.42
CA SER A 228 0.95 -6.68 -10.44
C SER A 228 0.42 -8.07 -10.04
N SER A 229 1.16 -9.12 -10.38
CA SER A 229 0.79 -10.52 -10.22
C SER A 229 1.58 -11.14 -9.07
N LYS A 230 1.06 -10.98 -7.85
CA LYS A 230 1.68 -11.47 -6.62
C LYS A 230 1.78 -13.01 -6.61
N VAL A 231 2.94 -13.53 -6.23
CA VAL A 231 3.24 -14.96 -6.07
C VAL A 231 3.64 -15.28 -4.62
N ASP A 232 4.01 -16.53 -4.36
CA ASP A 232 4.40 -16.99 -3.03
C ASP A 232 5.71 -16.32 -2.57
N PRO A 233 5.75 -15.69 -1.37
CA PRO A 233 6.95 -15.05 -0.86
C PRO A 233 8.08 -16.05 -0.55
N SER A 234 7.81 -17.35 -0.43
CA SER A 234 8.85 -18.38 -0.24
C SER A 234 9.85 -18.41 -1.41
N ILE A 235 9.46 -17.90 -2.58
CA ILE A 235 10.33 -17.77 -3.74
C ILE A 235 11.55 -16.91 -3.38
N TYR A 236 11.34 -15.77 -2.71
CA TYR A 236 12.45 -14.89 -2.27
C TYR A 236 13.47 -15.65 -1.42
N SER A 237 12.98 -16.44 -0.46
CA SER A 237 13.83 -17.23 0.44
C SER A 237 14.62 -18.31 -0.30
N ASN A 238 14.05 -18.92 -1.33
CA ASN A 238 14.78 -19.88 -2.16
C ASN A 238 15.94 -19.23 -2.93
N TYR A 239 15.75 -18.00 -3.43
CA TYR A 239 16.78 -17.23 -4.13
C TYR A 239 17.84 -16.67 -3.16
N ASN A 240 17.45 -16.31 -1.93
CA ASN A 240 18.32 -15.65 -0.95
C ASN A 240 18.75 -16.61 0.18
N TYR A 241 19.03 -17.88 -0.13
CA TYR A 241 19.61 -18.87 0.79
C TYR A 241 18.88 -19.05 2.12
N GLY A 242 17.55 -18.93 2.13
CA GLY A 242 16.72 -19.09 3.32
C GLY A 242 16.34 -17.77 4.00
N VAL A 243 16.87 -16.62 3.57
CA VAL A 243 16.52 -15.30 4.13
C VAL A 243 15.08 -14.94 3.78
N GLU A 244 14.28 -14.55 4.78
CA GLU A 244 12.90 -14.09 4.55
C GLU A 244 12.87 -12.65 4.02
N LEU A 245 11.93 -12.38 3.10
CA LEU A 245 11.73 -11.02 2.58
C LEU A 245 11.27 -10.08 3.71
N PRO A 246 12.00 -9.00 4.03
CA PRO A 246 11.57 -8.03 5.04
C PRO A 246 10.24 -7.38 4.67
N PHE A 247 9.52 -6.83 5.66
CA PHE A 247 8.22 -6.16 5.47
C PHE A 247 7.13 -7.00 4.75
N THR A 248 7.29 -8.32 4.68
CA THR A 248 6.24 -9.21 4.15
C THR A 248 5.01 -9.18 5.06
N GLN A 249 5.25 -9.22 6.37
CA GLN A 249 4.21 -9.18 7.38
C GLN A 249 4.07 -7.81 8.02
N GLU A 250 5.14 -7.01 8.14
CA GLU A 250 5.12 -5.68 8.74
C GLU A 250 5.04 -4.58 7.68
N SER A 251 4.35 -3.49 8.02
CA SER A 251 4.18 -2.38 7.07
C SER A 251 5.44 -1.53 7.07
N ILE A 252 5.96 -1.18 5.89
CA ILE A 252 7.09 -0.26 5.73
C ILE A 252 6.75 1.10 6.37
N VAL A 253 5.50 1.52 6.19
CA VAL A 253 4.97 2.77 6.75
C VAL A 253 4.02 2.46 7.90
N ASP A 254 4.23 3.12 9.03
CA ASP A 254 3.35 3.03 10.20
C ASP A 254 2.31 4.18 10.22
N SER A 255 1.32 4.12 11.12
CA SER A 255 0.29 5.16 11.24
C SER A 255 0.61 6.26 12.26
N SER A 256 1.87 6.34 12.71
CA SER A 256 2.35 7.38 13.61
C SER A 256 2.42 8.72 12.89
N CYS A 257 2.64 9.77 13.69
CA CYS A 257 2.74 11.12 13.21
C CYS A 257 4.21 11.44 13.01
N VAL A 258 4.57 11.88 11.80
CA VAL A 258 5.90 12.40 11.50
C VAL A 258 5.80 13.92 11.51
N ALA A 259 6.53 14.57 12.41
CA ALA A 259 6.53 16.03 12.50
C ALA A 259 7.17 16.63 11.25
N CYS A 260 6.60 17.73 10.75
CA CYS A 260 7.18 18.46 9.62
C CYS A 260 8.18 19.52 10.07
N ALA A 261 8.23 19.88 11.34
CA ALA A 261 9.31 20.71 11.85
C ALA A 261 10.54 19.85 12.08
N GLU A 262 11.69 20.30 11.58
CA GLU A 262 12.96 19.70 11.94
C GLU A 262 13.32 19.97 13.41
N PRO A 263 14.09 19.09 14.06
CA PRO A 263 14.67 19.37 15.36
C PRO A 263 15.52 20.64 15.28
N ASN A 264 15.34 21.58 16.21
CA ASN A 264 16.15 22.80 16.24
C ASN A 264 17.46 22.52 16.98
N ASP A 265 18.59 22.62 16.29
CA ASP A 265 19.93 22.40 16.85
C ASP A 265 20.51 23.64 17.58
N GLY A 266 19.67 24.62 17.88
CA GLY A 266 19.99 25.73 18.77
C GLY A 266 20.67 26.92 18.10
N ASP A 267 20.97 26.83 16.80
CA ASP A 267 21.69 27.87 16.04
C ASP A 267 20.81 28.65 15.03
N ASP A 268 19.55 28.25 14.82
CA ASP A 268 18.65 28.93 13.87
C ASP A 268 17.30 29.37 14.47
N ASP A 269 16.93 30.62 14.19
CA ASP A 269 15.68 31.27 14.66
C ASP A 269 14.45 30.87 13.81
N GLY A 270 14.64 30.01 12.80
CA GLY A 270 13.63 29.54 11.86
C GLY A 270 13.10 28.13 12.19
N VAL A 271 11.85 27.85 11.78
CA VAL A 271 11.36 26.47 11.74
C VAL A 271 11.66 25.95 10.34
N GLU A 272 12.66 25.09 10.22
CA GLU A 272 12.94 24.36 8.98
C GLU A 272 11.91 23.22 8.81
N VAL A 273 11.54 22.97 7.57
CA VAL A 273 10.53 21.97 7.21
C VAL A 273 11.27 20.72 6.78
N ASN A 274 10.95 19.58 7.41
CA ASN A 274 11.53 18.30 7.07
C ASN A 274 11.26 17.95 5.61
N GLU A 275 12.27 17.46 4.90
CA GLU A 275 12.23 17.17 3.47
C GLU A 275 11.08 16.24 3.05
N LEU A 276 10.71 15.26 3.90
CA LEU A 276 9.53 14.41 3.66
C LEU A 276 8.29 15.27 3.43
N CYS A 277 8.07 16.28 4.28
CA CYS A 277 6.86 17.09 4.23
C CYS A 277 6.79 17.94 2.98
N ASP A 278 7.88 18.60 2.60
CA ASP A 278 7.94 19.39 1.37
C ASP A 278 7.72 18.51 0.14
N ARG A 279 8.50 17.44 0.01
CA ARG A 279 8.49 16.56 -1.17
C ARG A 279 7.11 15.95 -1.42
N VAL A 280 6.50 15.36 -0.39
CA VAL A 280 5.20 14.69 -0.55
C VAL A 280 4.04 15.68 -0.63
N TYR A 281 4.14 16.87 -0.01
CA TYR A 281 3.11 17.90 -0.14
C TYR A 281 3.09 18.47 -1.56
N ASP A 282 4.25 18.76 -2.14
CA ASP A 282 4.35 19.41 -3.45
C ASP A 282 3.77 18.53 -4.56
N GLU A 283 4.09 17.24 -4.56
CA GLU A 283 3.65 16.29 -5.58
C GLU A 283 2.24 15.74 -5.35
N ALA A 284 1.68 15.87 -4.14
CA ALA A 284 0.37 15.35 -3.82
C ALA A 284 -0.79 16.08 -4.53
N ALA A 285 -1.82 15.30 -4.86
CA ALA A 285 -3.16 15.84 -5.04
C ALA A 285 -3.72 16.29 -3.69
N LYS A 286 -4.33 17.49 -3.66
CA LYS A 286 -4.64 18.21 -2.42
C LYS A 286 -6.14 18.34 -2.18
N CYS A 287 -6.59 18.03 -0.96
CA CYS A 287 -7.92 18.34 -0.45
C CYS A 287 -7.84 19.03 0.93
N GLU A 288 -7.75 20.34 0.90
CA GLU A 288 -7.48 21.21 2.05
C GLU A 288 -8.74 21.87 2.60
N LYS A 289 -9.92 21.31 2.30
CA LYS A 289 -11.21 21.90 2.69
C LYS A 289 -11.33 22.14 4.20
N ASN A 290 -10.69 21.30 5.00
CA ASN A 290 -10.72 21.37 6.45
C ASN A 290 -9.38 21.82 7.05
N LEU A 291 -8.42 22.24 6.21
CA LEU A 291 -7.10 22.65 6.67
C LEU A 291 -7.20 24.00 7.39
N VAL A 292 -6.78 24.03 8.64
CA VAL A 292 -6.76 25.23 9.49
C VAL A 292 -5.30 25.57 9.78
N GLY A 293 -4.94 26.86 9.74
CA GLY A 293 -3.58 27.32 10.07
C GLY A 293 -2.68 27.61 8.86
N LYS A 294 -3.11 27.23 7.65
CA LYS A 294 -2.44 27.64 6.41
C LYS A 294 -2.71 29.12 6.12
N TYR A 295 -1.64 29.89 5.90
CA TYR A 295 -1.75 31.24 5.35
C TYR A 295 -1.86 31.14 3.82
N GLY A 296 -3.01 31.47 3.24
CA GLY A 296 -3.20 31.49 1.78
C GLY A 296 -4.43 30.74 1.28
N GLU A 297 -4.42 30.41 -0.01
CA GLU A 297 -5.52 29.68 -0.64
C GLU A 297 -5.49 28.19 -0.28
N THR A 298 -6.68 27.63 -0.03
CA THR A 298 -6.85 26.20 0.21
C THR A 298 -7.20 25.47 -1.08
N TYR A 299 -6.45 24.42 -1.38
CA TYR A 299 -6.65 23.61 -2.56
C TYR A 299 -7.77 22.59 -2.36
N THR A 300 -8.88 22.75 -3.09
CA THR A 300 -10.06 21.87 -2.97
C THR A 300 -10.45 21.17 -4.28
N THR A 301 -9.66 21.36 -5.33
CA THR A 301 -9.92 20.83 -6.68
C THR A 301 -10.01 19.31 -6.71
N ASP A 302 -9.17 18.64 -5.92
CA ASP A 302 -9.01 17.18 -5.97
C ASP A 302 -9.79 16.46 -4.87
N CYS A 303 -10.50 17.19 -4.01
CA CYS A 303 -11.36 16.64 -2.96
C CYS A 303 -12.38 15.62 -3.48
N LYS A 304 -12.96 15.88 -4.67
CA LYS A 304 -13.91 14.93 -5.27
C LYS A 304 -13.22 13.63 -5.64
N PHE A 305 -12.01 13.69 -6.21
CA PHE A 305 -11.26 12.50 -6.60
C PHE A 305 -10.83 11.71 -5.35
N ILE A 306 -10.23 12.39 -4.37
CA ILE A 306 -9.80 11.78 -3.11
C ILE A 306 -10.99 11.12 -2.40
N HIS A 307 -12.14 11.80 -2.28
CA HIS A 307 -13.29 11.23 -1.57
C HIS A 307 -14.08 10.19 -2.36
N SER A 308 -14.21 10.32 -3.69
CA SER A 308 -15.11 9.46 -4.46
C SER A 308 -14.44 8.22 -5.05
N THR A 309 -13.16 8.33 -5.41
CA THR A 309 -12.39 7.25 -6.03
C THR A 309 -11.72 6.39 -4.97
N VAL A 310 -11.05 7.03 -4.02
CA VAL A 310 -10.18 6.33 -3.06
C VAL A 310 -11.00 5.61 -1.99
N TYR A 311 -11.96 6.32 -1.37
CA TYR A 311 -12.75 5.75 -0.27
C TYR A 311 -13.69 4.62 -0.70
N LYS A 312 -14.20 4.64 -1.94
CA LYS A 312 -15.13 3.60 -2.43
C LYS A 312 -14.41 2.31 -2.80
N MET A 313 -13.10 2.34 -3.05
CA MET A 313 -12.29 1.16 -3.34
C MET A 313 -11.67 0.56 -2.07
N ALA A 314 -11.23 1.41 -1.13
CA ALA A 314 -10.61 0.98 0.13
C ALA A 314 -11.55 0.22 1.09
N HIS A 315 -12.86 0.41 0.93
CA HIS A 315 -13.85 -0.45 1.55
C HIS A 315 -14.58 -1.15 0.41
N PRO A 316 -14.33 -2.44 0.13
CA PRO A 316 -15.32 -3.25 -0.57
C PRO A 316 -16.51 -3.30 0.38
N GLY A 317 -17.34 -2.25 0.34
CA GLY A 317 -18.47 -2.08 1.23
C GLY A 317 -19.21 -3.39 1.19
N ARG A 318 -19.28 -4.06 2.35
CA ARG A 318 -19.85 -5.40 2.52
C ARG A 318 -21.09 -5.48 1.65
N ASN A 319 -20.95 -6.04 0.45
CA ASN A 319 -21.89 -5.75 -0.62
C ASN A 319 -23.13 -6.58 -0.28
N ILE A 320 -24.07 -5.97 0.43
CA ILE A 320 -25.28 -6.63 0.92
C ILE A 320 -26.00 -7.31 -0.25
N THR A 321 -25.92 -6.70 -1.44
CA THR A 321 -26.39 -7.26 -2.70
C THR A 321 -25.76 -8.61 -3.04
N LEU A 322 -24.45 -8.76 -2.86
CA LEU A 322 -23.74 -10.01 -3.13
C LEU A 322 -24.14 -11.08 -2.11
N LEU A 323 -24.23 -10.73 -0.82
CA LEU A 323 -24.72 -11.62 0.23
C LEU A 323 -26.15 -12.11 -0.04
N VAL A 324 -27.04 -11.20 -0.45
CA VAL A 324 -28.42 -11.53 -0.81
C VAL A 324 -28.47 -12.47 -2.02
N LEU A 325 -27.65 -12.23 -3.05
CA LEU A 325 -27.56 -13.09 -4.22
C LEU A 325 -27.03 -14.49 -3.88
N THR A 326 -25.98 -14.60 -3.05
CA THR A 326 -25.45 -15.91 -2.62
C THR A 326 -26.48 -16.68 -1.79
N CYS A 327 -27.22 -16.00 -0.91
CA CYS A 327 -28.32 -16.61 -0.17
C CYS A 327 -29.45 -17.09 -1.09
N LEU A 328 -29.85 -16.30 -2.09
CA LEU A 328 -30.88 -16.67 -3.05
C LEU A 328 -30.46 -17.90 -3.88
N PHE A 329 -29.22 -17.93 -4.34
CA PHE A 329 -28.68 -19.05 -5.11
C PHE A 329 -28.54 -20.32 -4.26
N GLY A 330 -28.13 -20.18 -3.00
CA GLY A 330 -28.07 -21.27 -2.03
C GLY A 330 -29.44 -21.88 -1.77
N LEU A 331 -30.47 -21.05 -1.54
CA LEU A 331 -31.85 -21.51 -1.31
C LEU A 331 -32.46 -22.18 -2.56
N ALA A 332 -32.20 -21.64 -3.75
CA ALA A 332 -32.67 -22.23 -5.00
C ALA A 332 -32.04 -23.62 -5.23
N THR A 333 -30.73 -23.73 -5.02
CA THR A 333 -29.99 -25.01 -5.17
C THR A 333 -30.47 -26.05 -4.16
N ALA A 334 -30.67 -25.66 -2.90
CA ALA A 334 -31.22 -26.55 -1.88
C ALA A 334 -32.65 -27.01 -2.22
N GLY A 335 -33.50 -26.10 -2.72
CA GLY A 335 -34.85 -26.42 -3.17
C GLY A 335 -34.89 -27.42 -4.32
N LEU A 336 -34.01 -27.24 -5.33
CA LEU A 336 -33.88 -28.18 -6.44
C LEU A 336 -33.36 -29.54 -5.98
N GLY A 337 -32.37 -29.57 -5.08
CA GLY A 337 -31.86 -30.80 -4.49
C GLY A 337 -32.94 -31.58 -3.71
N TYR A 338 -33.74 -30.88 -2.89
CA TYR A 338 -34.86 -31.47 -2.19
C TYR A 338 -35.92 -32.05 -3.14
N TYR A 339 -36.28 -31.29 -4.19
CA TYR A 339 -37.25 -31.75 -5.18
C TYR A 339 -36.78 -33.00 -5.93
N ALA A 340 -35.51 -33.03 -6.36
CA ALA A 340 -34.90 -34.19 -7.01
C ALA A 340 -34.91 -35.42 -6.09
N TYR A 341 -34.57 -35.24 -4.80
CA TYR A 341 -34.62 -36.31 -3.80
C TYR A 341 -36.05 -36.87 -3.61
N HIS A 342 -37.05 -35.99 -3.51
CA HIS A 342 -38.45 -36.38 -3.36
C HIS A 342 -38.96 -37.16 -4.60
N LEU A 343 -38.59 -36.71 -5.80
CA LEU A 343 -38.93 -37.41 -7.04
C LEU A 343 -38.32 -38.81 -7.09
N HIS A 344 -37.05 -38.95 -6.70
CA HIS A 344 -36.35 -40.22 -6.63
C HIS A 344 -37.02 -41.20 -5.66
N GLN A 345 -37.42 -40.74 -4.47
CA GLN A 345 -38.16 -41.56 -3.50
C GLN A 345 -39.52 -42.04 -4.03
N THR A 346 -40.21 -41.19 -4.80
CA THR A 346 -41.52 -41.54 -5.37
C THR A 346 -41.38 -42.58 -6.48
N LEU A 347 -40.38 -42.44 -7.35
CA LEU A 347 -40.11 -43.40 -8.43
C LEU A 347 -39.65 -44.77 -7.90
N THR A 348 -38.84 -44.80 -6.84
CA THR A 348 -38.38 -46.06 -6.22
C THR A 348 -39.51 -46.79 -5.50
N ARG A 349 -40.45 -46.07 -4.85
CA ARG A 349 -41.63 -46.69 -4.21
C ARG A 349 -42.62 -47.29 -5.22
N ASN A 350 -42.77 -46.69 -6.40
CA ASN A 350 -43.71 -47.17 -7.41
C ASN A 350 -43.21 -48.41 -8.19
N ASN A 351 -41.93 -48.77 -8.09
CA ASN A 351 -41.36 -49.93 -8.76
C ASN A 351 -41.46 -51.25 -7.95
N VAL A 352 -42.23 -51.27 -6.85
CA VAL A 352 -42.47 -52.50 -6.07
C VAL A 352 -43.92 -52.94 -6.22
N LYS A 353 -44.23 -53.66 -7.30
CA LYS A 353 -45.21 -54.76 -7.38
C LYS A 353 -45.32 -55.27 -8.83
N LEU A 354 -44.44 -56.20 -9.20
CA LEU A 354 -44.70 -57.18 -10.26
C LEU A 354 -44.17 -58.56 -9.83
N THR A 355 -44.64 -59.04 -8.69
CA THR A 355 -44.57 -60.47 -8.34
C THR A 355 -45.84 -60.84 -7.60
N GLY A 356 -46.74 -61.56 -8.26
CA GLY A 356 -47.85 -62.25 -7.59
C GLY A 356 -49.07 -62.46 -8.46
N GLY A 357 -49.23 -63.68 -8.99
CA GLY A 357 -50.47 -64.21 -9.59
C GLY A 357 -50.24 -64.78 -10.99
N ILE A 358 -49.71 -66.00 -11.15
CA ILE A 358 -50.41 -67.32 -11.17
C ILE A 358 -51.44 -67.43 -12.31
N PHE A 359 -51.23 -68.40 -13.20
CA PHE A 359 -52.14 -69.47 -13.66
C PHE A 359 -51.33 -70.27 -14.71
N SER A 360 -50.82 -71.48 -14.41
CA SER A 360 -51.50 -72.79 -14.29
C SER A 360 -52.31 -73.19 -15.50
#